data_AF-A0AAD8K8T3-F1
#
_entry.id   AF-A0AAD8K8T3-F1
#
_cell.length_a   1.000
_cell.length_b   1.000
_cell.length_c   1.000
_cell.angle_alpha   90.00
_cell.angle_beta   90.00
_cell.angle_gamma   90.00
#
_symmetry.space_group_name_H-M   'P 1'
#
loop_
_entity.id
_entity.type
_entity.pdbx_description
1 polymer ?
#
loop_
_entity_poly.entity_id
_entity_poly.type
_entity_poly.pdbx_seq_one_letter_code
_entity_poly.pdbx_strand_id
1 'polypeptide(L)'
;MTYAPFKDDNEVLSGPVTPVKRENSSGSGAGVLLVSIQGAEGVEGEHHNNPYAMVIFRGETRKTKRIKRSRDPKWNEEFEFMVEEAPIQDKIHIKIMSRRTRMSFYYKESLGYVDINLADVVYNGRLNHKFHLIDSKNGLLHVELTWRET
;
A
#
# COMPACT_ATOMS: atom_id res chain seq x y z
N MET A 1 -68.71 24.21 0.86
CA MET A 1 -67.39 23.58 1.11
C MET A 1 -66.47 24.06 0.00
N THR A 2 -65.42 24.78 0.37
CA THR A 2 -64.67 25.68 -0.50
C THR A 2 -63.41 25.00 -1.03
N TYR A 3 -63.22 25.04 -2.34
CA TYR A 3 -62.00 24.60 -3.04
C TYR A 3 -60.97 25.74 -3.02
N ALA A 4 -59.73 25.45 -2.64
CA ALA A 4 -58.60 26.38 -2.78
C ALA A 4 -57.44 25.61 -3.47
N PRO A 5 -56.94 26.07 -4.62
CA PRO A 5 -55.80 25.47 -5.29
C PRO A 5 -54.48 25.87 -4.60
N PHE A 6 -53.55 24.93 -4.47
CA PHE A 6 -52.20 25.20 -3.98
C PHE A 6 -51.32 25.76 -5.10
N LYS A 7 -50.51 26.75 -4.71
CA LYS A 7 -49.68 27.64 -5.53
C LYS A 7 -48.40 26.95 -6.03
N ASP A 8 -47.98 27.35 -7.23
CA ASP A 8 -46.62 27.17 -7.76
C ASP A 8 -45.66 28.15 -7.07
N ASP A 9 -44.63 27.62 -6.39
CA ASP A 9 -43.47 28.39 -5.94
C ASP A 9 -42.21 27.74 -6.54
N ASN A 10 -41.79 28.29 -7.68
CA ASN A 10 -40.53 28.02 -8.33
C ASN A 10 -39.42 28.81 -7.62
N GLU A 11 -38.80 28.25 -6.57
CA GLU A 11 -37.57 28.80 -6.00
C GLU A 11 -36.34 28.08 -6.56
N VAL A 12 -35.77 28.71 -7.58
CA VAL A 12 -34.41 28.48 -8.06
C VAL A 12 -33.43 28.90 -6.95
N LEU A 13 -32.87 27.94 -6.23
CA LEU A 13 -31.68 28.15 -5.40
C LEU A 13 -30.44 27.70 -6.18
N SER A 14 -29.93 28.64 -6.98
CA SER A 14 -28.58 28.62 -7.53
C SER A 14 -27.59 28.86 -6.39
N GLY A 15 -27.13 27.78 -5.75
CA GLY A 15 -25.94 27.81 -4.89
C GLY A 15 -24.76 27.21 -5.65
N PRO A 16 -23.54 27.80 -5.61
CA PRO A 16 -22.38 27.09 -6.11
C PRO A 16 -22.19 25.84 -5.25
N VAL A 17 -22.20 24.67 -5.89
CA VAL A 17 -21.72 23.43 -5.28
C VAL A 17 -20.23 23.62 -5.06
N THR A 18 -19.86 24.17 -3.91
CA THR A 18 -18.48 24.09 -3.45
C THR A 18 -18.22 22.61 -3.21
N PRO A 19 -17.12 22.05 -3.76
CA PRO A 19 -16.73 20.72 -3.35
C PRO A 19 -16.40 20.84 -1.86
N VAL A 20 -17.15 20.12 -1.02
CA VAL A 20 -16.84 19.94 0.39
C VAL A 20 -15.46 19.30 0.43
N LYS A 21 -14.42 20.14 0.55
CA LYS A 21 -13.09 19.72 0.94
C LYS A 21 -13.29 19.14 2.32
N ARG A 22 -13.26 17.80 2.42
CA ARG A 22 -13.22 17.12 3.70
C ARG A 22 -11.94 17.60 4.38
N GLU A 23 -12.05 18.62 5.23
CA GLU A 23 -11.05 18.93 6.21
C GLU A 23 -11.10 17.79 7.23
N ASN A 24 -10.41 16.69 6.90
CA ASN A 24 -9.97 15.76 7.91
C ASN A 24 -9.02 16.54 8.80
N SER A 25 -9.49 16.82 10.00
CA SER A 25 -8.76 17.40 11.11
C SER A 25 -7.32 16.85 11.19
N SER A 26 -6.35 17.71 10.94
CA SER A 26 -5.01 17.74 11.54
C SER A 26 -4.43 16.38 11.93
N GLY A 27 -3.82 15.67 10.98
CA GLY A 27 -2.81 14.65 11.27
C GLY A 27 -1.45 15.30 11.54
N SER A 28 -1.39 16.30 12.42
CA SER A 28 -0.16 17.05 12.71
C SER A 28 0.79 16.24 13.58
N GLY A 29 1.38 15.23 12.97
CA GLY A 29 2.61 14.61 13.41
C GLY A 29 3.36 14.20 12.16
N ALA A 30 4.42 14.92 11.83
CA ALA A 30 5.45 14.32 11.00
C ALA A 30 5.93 13.05 11.73
N GLY A 31 6.42 12.08 10.98
CA GLY A 31 6.83 10.83 11.57
C GLY A 31 7.60 9.95 10.62
N VAL A 32 7.95 8.77 11.13
CA VAL A 32 8.68 7.75 10.40
C VAL A 32 7.79 6.53 10.22
N LEU A 33 7.58 6.15 8.96
CA LEU A 33 7.03 4.85 8.60
C LEU A 33 8.18 3.85 8.45
N LEU A 34 8.23 2.90 9.36
CA LEU A 34 9.18 1.79 9.35
C LEU A 34 8.55 0.57 8.66
N VAL A 35 9.21 0.06 7.63
CA VAL A 35 8.73 -1.04 6.80
C VAL A 35 9.73 -2.18 6.86
N SER A 36 9.40 -3.23 7.60
CA SER A 36 10.23 -4.41 7.74
C SER A 36 9.67 -5.56 6.89
N ILE A 37 10.46 -5.99 5.91
CA ILE A 37 10.15 -7.11 5.04
C ILE A 37 10.83 -8.36 5.60
N GLN A 38 10.07 -9.18 6.32
CA GLN A 38 10.60 -10.40 6.93
C GLN A 38 10.86 -11.47 5.86
N GLY A 39 9.88 -11.74 5.01
CA GLY A 39 10.00 -12.77 3.99
C GLY A 39 8.74 -13.00 3.18
N ALA A 40 8.82 -13.93 2.23
CA ALA A 40 7.67 -14.46 1.53
C ALA A 40 7.67 -15.99 1.58
N GLU A 41 6.52 -16.59 1.33
CA GLU A 41 6.27 -18.03 1.31
C GLU A 41 5.49 -18.38 0.04
N GLY A 42 5.79 -19.52 -0.58
CA GLY A 42 5.06 -20.01 -1.75
C GLY A 42 5.12 -19.10 -2.99
N VAL A 43 6.11 -18.21 -3.11
CA VAL A 43 6.25 -17.34 -4.29
C VAL A 43 6.84 -18.13 -5.46
N GLU A 44 6.20 -18.02 -6.62
CA GLU A 44 6.57 -18.81 -7.79
C GLU A 44 6.46 -17.99 -9.08
N GLY A 45 7.59 -17.83 -9.75
CA GLY A 45 7.69 -17.31 -11.10
C GLY A 45 7.54 -18.41 -12.15
N GLU A 46 7.17 -18.02 -13.35
CA GLU A 46 7.01 -18.90 -14.50
C GLU A 46 8.37 -19.42 -15.00
N HIS A 47 9.41 -18.60 -14.91
CA HIS A 47 10.71 -18.91 -15.50
C HIS A 47 11.84 -19.03 -14.48
N HIS A 48 11.80 -18.27 -13.38
CA HIS A 48 12.82 -18.31 -12.36
C HIS A 48 12.35 -17.83 -10.97
N ASN A 49 12.98 -18.35 -9.92
CA ASN A 49 12.68 -17.96 -8.54
C ASN A 49 13.91 -17.34 -7.88
N ASN A 50 14.23 -16.09 -8.25
CA ASN A 50 15.25 -15.28 -7.59
C ASN A 50 14.60 -14.01 -7.01
N PRO A 51 13.80 -14.16 -5.94
CA PRO A 51 12.91 -13.09 -5.47
C PRO A 51 13.66 -11.96 -4.75
N TYR A 52 13.08 -10.76 -4.85
CA TYR A 52 13.34 -9.58 -4.02
C TYR A 52 12.04 -8.80 -3.86
N ALA A 53 11.87 -8.11 -2.74
CA ALA A 53 10.73 -7.23 -2.53
C ALA A 53 11.03 -5.81 -3.02
N MET A 54 10.03 -5.16 -3.58
CA MET A 54 10.05 -3.78 -4.03
C MET A 54 8.93 -3.03 -3.32
N VAL A 55 9.34 -2.21 -2.34
CA VAL A 55 8.46 -1.39 -1.51
C VAL A 55 8.29 -0.03 -2.17
N ILE A 56 7.06 0.38 -2.41
CA ILE A 56 6.71 1.63 -3.10
C ILE A 56 5.77 2.43 -2.21
N PHE A 57 6.16 3.66 -1.88
CA PHE A 57 5.38 4.56 -1.05
C PHE A 57 5.62 6.00 -1.49
N ARG A 58 4.54 6.76 -1.78
CA ARG A 58 4.60 8.18 -2.22
C ARG A 58 5.63 8.48 -3.32
N GLY A 59 5.81 7.55 -4.27
CA GLY A 59 6.77 7.68 -5.37
C GLY A 59 8.20 7.25 -5.03
N GLU A 60 8.54 7.05 -3.76
CA GLU A 60 9.79 6.43 -3.35
C GLU A 60 9.74 4.92 -3.54
N THR A 61 10.87 4.34 -3.97
CA THR A 61 11.02 2.89 -4.10
C THR A 61 12.24 2.41 -3.33
N ARG A 62 12.04 1.41 -2.47
CA ARG A 62 13.11 0.67 -1.77
C ARG A 62 13.05 -0.79 -2.18
N LYS A 63 14.20 -1.47 -2.20
CA LYS A 63 14.31 -2.85 -2.67
C LYS A 63 15.17 -3.66 -1.73
N THR A 64 14.74 -4.87 -1.43
CA THR A 64 15.56 -5.82 -0.68
C THR A 64 16.65 -6.42 -1.55
N LYS A 65 17.61 -7.09 -0.92
CA LYS A 65 18.55 -7.96 -1.61
C LYS A 65 17.80 -9.10 -2.29
N ARG A 66 18.35 -9.55 -3.41
CA ARG A 66 17.82 -10.71 -4.12
C ARG A 66 18.34 -12.00 -3.52
N ILE A 67 17.42 -12.91 -3.21
CA ILE A 67 17.74 -14.29 -2.82
C ILE A 67 17.65 -15.17 -4.06
N LYS A 68 18.60 -16.07 -4.26
CA LYS A 68 18.64 -16.95 -5.45
C LYS A 68 17.91 -18.27 -5.17
N ARG A 69 17.17 -18.76 -6.16
CA ARG A 69 16.52 -20.08 -6.17
C ARG A 69 15.72 -20.40 -4.90
N SER A 70 14.85 -19.49 -4.48
CA SER A 70 14.00 -19.69 -3.30
C SER A 70 12.54 -19.35 -3.60
N ARG A 71 11.63 -20.21 -3.15
CA ARG A 71 10.17 -19.95 -3.09
C ARG A 71 9.74 -19.37 -1.75
N ASP A 72 10.59 -19.48 -0.73
CA ASP A 72 10.32 -19.02 0.63
C ASP A 72 11.46 -18.09 1.11
N PRO A 73 11.69 -16.94 0.43
CA PRO A 73 12.78 -16.04 0.77
C PRO A 73 12.57 -15.38 2.14
N LYS A 74 13.65 -15.26 2.91
CA LYS A 74 13.70 -14.47 4.16
C LYS A 74 14.72 -13.34 4.00
N TRP A 75 14.24 -12.12 3.93
CA TRP A 75 15.08 -10.93 3.73
C TRP A 75 15.50 -10.31 5.06
N ASN A 76 14.53 -10.16 5.98
CA ASN A 76 14.73 -9.46 7.25
C ASN A 76 15.39 -8.08 7.05
N GLU A 77 14.86 -7.33 6.08
CA GLU A 77 15.36 -6.00 5.71
C GLU A 77 14.33 -4.94 6.06
N GLU A 78 14.80 -3.81 6.55
CA GLU A 78 13.98 -2.71 7.05
C GLU A 78 14.26 -1.42 6.26
N PHE A 79 13.21 -0.64 6.03
CA PHE A 79 13.26 0.63 5.32
C PHE A 79 12.53 1.71 6.12
N GLU A 80 13.12 2.90 6.15
CA GLU A 80 12.53 4.09 6.75
C GLU A 80 12.05 5.04 5.68
N PHE A 81 10.85 5.57 5.87
CA PHE A 81 10.27 6.65 5.09
C PHE A 81 9.91 7.80 6.04
N MET A 82 10.50 8.97 5.80
CA MET A 82 10.13 10.19 6.51
C MET A 82 8.84 10.75 5.90
N VAL A 83 7.86 11.04 6.75
CA VAL A 83 6.54 11.47 6.30
C VAL A 83 6.18 12.76 7.03
N GLU A 84 5.88 13.83 6.28
CA GLU A 84 5.57 15.15 6.85
C GLU A 84 4.21 15.18 7.57
N GLU A 85 3.29 14.29 7.19
CA GLU A 85 1.95 14.17 7.74
C GLU A 85 1.58 12.69 7.86
N ALA A 86 0.90 12.33 8.95
CA ALA A 86 0.47 10.95 9.19
C ALA A 86 -0.27 10.34 7.98
N PRO A 87 0.18 9.19 7.43
CA PRO A 87 -0.30 8.66 6.16
C PRO A 87 -1.63 7.90 6.27
N ILE A 88 -2.63 8.47 6.95
CA ILE A 88 -3.91 7.81 7.29
C ILE A 88 -4.70 7.40 6.04
N GLN A 89 -4.64 8.19 4.97
CA GLN A 89 -5.38 7.92 3.73
C GLN A 89 -4.52 7.18 2.67
N ASP A 90 -3.25 6.94 2.97
CA ASP A 90 -2.32 6.36 2.01
C ASP A 90 -2.30 4.84 2.07
N LYS A 91 -1.75 4.27 1.00
CA LYS A 91 -1.43 2.86 0.90
C LYS A 91 0.05 2.70 0.61
N ILE A 92 0.63 1.64 1.17
CA ILE A 92 1.94 1.16 0.77
C ILE A 92 1.77 -0.01 -0.20
N HIS A 93 2.48 0.05 -1.31
CA HIS A 93 2.42 -0.96 -2.36
C HIS A 93 3.70 -1.79 -2.35
N ILE A 94 3.60 -3.10 -2.16
CA ILE A 94 4.75 -3.99 -2.08
C ILE A 94 4.64 -5.06 -3.16
N LYS A 95 5.59 -5.09 -4.09
CA LYS A 95 5.68 -6.12 -5.14
C LYS A 95 6.78 -7.11 -4.82
N ILE A 96 6.54 -8.39 -5.02
CA ILE A 96 7.59 -9.40 -5.06
C ILE A 96 7.98 -9.61 -6.52
N MET A 97 9.26 -9.42 -6.82
CA MET A 97 9.79 -9.52 -8.17
C MET A 97 10.89 -10.57 -8.19
N SER A 98 11.02 -11.27 -9.31
CA SER A 98 12.11 -12.20 -9.54
C SER A 98 13.06 -11.60 -10.59
N ARG A 99 14.38 -11.71 -10.42
CA ARG A 99 15.35 -11.21 -11.43
C ARG A 99 16.51 -12.15 -11.69
N ARG A 100 16.70 -12.55 -12.94
CA ARG A 100 17.87 -13.32 -13.39
C ARG A 100 18.98 -12.42 -13.93
N THR A 101 20.23 -12.86 -13.80
CA THR A 101 21.42 -12.09 -14.21
C THR A 101 21.79 -12.27 -15.69
N ARG A 102 21.32 -13.33 -16.37
CA ARG A 102 21.64 -13.58 -17.79
C ARG A 102 20.72 -12.79 -18.73
N MET A 103 21.27 -12.44 -19.89
CA MET A 103 20.57 -11.80 -21.01
C MET A 103 19.53 -12.76 -21.59
N SER A 104 18.33 -12.73 -21.00
CA SER A 104 17.16 -13.47 -21.45
C SER A 104 16.00 -12.49 -21.56
N PHE A 105 15.08 -12.71 -22.48
CA PHE A 105 13.86 -11.91 -22.62
C PHE A 105 13.03 -11.88 -21.32
N TYR A 106 13.18 -12.91 -20.47
CA TYR A 106 12.51 -13.04 -19.18
C TYR A 106 13.47 -12.75 -18.02
N TYR A 107 14.18 -11.63 -18.06
CA TYR A 107 15.15 -11.29 -17.01
C TYR A 107 14.49 -10.75 -15.74
N LYS A 108 13.21 -10.36 -15.80
CA LYS A 108 12.37 -9.92 -14.69
C LYS A 108 10.95 -10.47 -14.85
N GLU A 109 10.36 -10.90 -13.75
CA GLU A 109 8.95 -11.32 -13.68
C GLU A 109 8.37 -10.91 -12.32
N SER A 110 7.06 -10.66 -12.29
CA SER A 110 6.32 -10.39 -11.05
C SER A 110 5.90 -11.72 -10.41
N LEU A 111 6.05 -11.84 -9.09
CA LEU A 111 5.60 -13.00 -8.31
C LEU A 111 4.33 -12.70 -7.49
N GLY A 112 3.80 -11.48 -7.65
CA GLY A 112 2.62 -10.97 -6.98
C GLY A 112 2.89 -9.69 -6.19
N TYR A 113 1.83 -9.09 -5.66
CA TYR A 113 1.90 -7.83 -4.90
C TYR A 113 0.84 -7.72 -3.83
N VAL A 114 0.95 -6.72 -2.96
CA VAL A 114 -0.09 -6.34 -2.01
C VAL A 114 -0.17 -4.81 -1.88
N ASP A 115 -1.37 -4.32 -1.65
CA ASP A 115 -1.66 -2.95 -1.23
C ASP A 115 -2.14 -2.96 0.22
N ILE A 116 -1.42 -2.27 1.11
CA ILE A 116 -1.75 -2.23 2.55
C ILE A 116 -2.16 -0.80 2.89
N ASN A 117 -3.34 -0.64 3.50
CA ASN A 117 -3.81 0.65 4.02
C ASN A 117 -3.02 1.00 5.29
N LEU A 118 -2.52 2.23 5.37
CA LEU A 118 -1.73 2.69 6.50
C LEU A 118 -2.56 3.27 7.64
N ALA A 119 -3.87 3.47 7.47
CA ALA A 119 -4.78 3.92 8.54
C ALA A 119 -4.61 3.09 9.82
N ASP A 120 -4.69 1.76 9.71
CA ASP A 120 -4.59 0.86 10.87
C ASP A 120 -3.20 0.91 11.51
N VAL A 121 -2.15 1.16 10.72
CA VAL A 121 -0.77 1.29 11.21
C VAL A 121 -0.61 2.58 12.00
N VAL A 122 -1.20 3.68 11.52
CA VAL A 122 -1.18 4.97 12.22
C VAL A 122 -1.98 4.89 13.52
N TYR A 123 -3.19 4.32 13.49
CA TYR A 123 -4.04 4.24 14.68
C TYR A 123 -3.56 3.23 15.73
N ASN A 124 -3.01 2.08 15.32
CA ASN A 124 -2.55 1.04 16.24
C ASN A 124 -1.03 1.12 16.53
N GLY A 125 -0.30 1.99 15.84
CA GLY A 125 1.15 2.15 15.92
C GLY A 125 1.96 1.05 15.24
N ARG A 126 1.48 -0.20 15.20
CA ARG A 126 2.19 -1.35 14.62
C ARG A 126 1.23 -2.34 13.98
N LEU A 127 1.66 -2.93 12.86
CA LEU A 127 0.99 -4.03 12.17
C LEU A 127 2.02 -5.09 11.79
N ASN A 128 1.86 -6.33 12.24
CA ASN A 128 2.70 -7.46 11.84
C ASN A 128 1.78 -8.56 11.31
N HIS A 129 1.83 -8.81 10.00
CA HIS A 129 0.85 -9.67 9.36
C HIS A 129 1.42 -10.39 8.12
N LYS A 130 0.81 -11.52 7.75
CA LYS A 130 1.06 -12.24 6.51
C LYS A 130 -0.06 -11.97 5.51
N PHE A 131 0.27 -11.36 4.38
CA PHE A 131 -0.68 -11.00 3.35
C PHE A 131 -0.61 -11.96 2.17
N HIS A 132 -1.77 -12.40 1.67
CA HIS A 132 -1.83 -13.09 0.39
C HIS A 132 -1.47 -12.12 -0.74
N LEU A 133 -0.55 -12.54 -1.60
CA LEU A 133 -0.16 -11.78 -2.75
C LEU A 133 -1.23 -11.90 -3.84
N ILE A 134 -1.67 -10.74 -4.34
CA ILE A 134 -2.46 -10.60 -5.56
C ILE A 134 -1.58 -10.98 -6.75
N ASP A 135 -2.17 -11.58 -7.78
CA ASP A 135 -1.49 -12.12 -8.96
C ASP A 135 -0.41 -13.17 -8.60
N SER A 136 -0.65 -13.93 -7.53
CA SER A 136 0.18 -15.06 -7.11
C SER A 136 -0.67 -16.32 -6.93
N LYS A 137 -0.09 -17.50 -7.17
CA LYS A 137 -0.81 -18.77 -6.97
C LYS A 137 -1.02 -19.06 -5.49
N ASN A 138 0.06 -19.06 -4.71
CA ASN A 138 0.08 -19.40 -3.29
C ASN A 138 0.92 -18.42 -2.45
N GLY A 139 1.33 -17.29 -3.04
CA GLY A 139 2.27 -16.38 -2.43
C GLY A 139 1.72 -15.71 -1.17
N LEU A 140 2.50 -15.76 -0.10
CA LEU A 140 2.27 -15.05 1.16
C LEU A 140 3.45 -14.14 1.43
N LEU A 141 3.20 -12.90 1.82
CA LEU A 141 4.22 -11.91 2.18
C LEU A 141 4.08 -11.56 3.66
N HIS A 142 5.16 -11.75 4.42
CA HIS A 142 5.23 -11.38 5.84
C HIS A 142 5.90 -10.02 5.99
N VAL A 143 5.10 -9.04 6.41
CA VAL A 143 5.51 -7.65 6.57
C VAL A 143 5.15 -7.16 7.97
N GLU A 144 6.04 -6.34 8.50
CA GLU A 144 5.79 -5.54 9.68
C GLU A 144 5.90 -4.06 9.33
N LEU A 145 4.88 -3.29 9.71
CA LEU A 145 4.79 -1.84 9.54
C LEU A 145 4.70 -1.20 10.93
N THR A 146 5.43 -0.13 11.15
CA THR A 146 5.36 0.67 12.39
C THR A 146 5.30 2.15 12.04
N TRP A 147 4.38 2.88 12.66
CA TRP A 147 4.32 4.35 12.60
C TRP A 147 4.89 4.93 13.90
N ARG A 148 5.81 5.89 13.78
CA ARG A 148 6.37 6.62 14.91
C ARG A 148 6.24 8.10 14.64
N GLU A 149 5.45 8.80 15.45
CA GLU A 149 5.39 10.26 15.43
C GLU A 149 6.72 10.83 15.95
N THR A 150 7.18 11.91 15.32
CA THR A 150 8.40 12.65 15.70
C THR A 150 8.08 13.96 16.37
#